data_AF-A0A7M3ZBH4-F1
#
_entry.id   AF-A0A7M3ZBH4-F1
#
_cell.length_a   1.000
_cell.length_b   1.000
_cell.length_c   1.000
_cell.angle_alpha   90.00
_cell.angle_beta   90.00
_cell.angle_gamma   90.00
#
_symmetry.space_group_name_H-M   'P 1'
#
loop_
_entity.id
_entity.type
_entity.pdbx_description
1 polymer ?
#
loop_
_entity_poly.entity_id
_entity_poly.type
_entity_poly.pdbx_seq_one_letter_code
_entity_poly.pdbx_strand_id
1 'polypeptide(L)'
;KGTRRWRVENSWGKSGGIDGYYTMNDSWFDEYMFEIAAPKSSLSKEMLAALETTPIVLPAWDPMGSLACSHCGEESQTVDG
;
A
#
# COMPACT_ATOMS: atom_id res chain seq x y z
N LYS A 1 -13.59 10.17 -19.91
CA LYS A 1 -14.73 9.80 -19.03
C LYS A 1 -14.14 8.86 -17.97
N GLY A 2 -13.75 9.39 -16.81
CA GLY A 2 -13.01 8.63 -15.80
C GLY A 2 -13.87 7.60 -15.05
N THR A 3 -13.21 6.69 -14.34
CA THR A 3 -13.84 5.79 -13.36
C THR A 3 -14.60 6.64 -12.36
N ARG A 4 -15.90 6.37 -12.15
CA ARG A 4 -16.69 7.17 -11.19
C ARG A 4 -16.65 6.59 -9.78
N ARG A 5 -16.51 5.27 -9.67
CA ARG A 5 -16.49 4.50 -8.42
C ARG A 5 -15.74 3.18 -8.63
N TRP A 6 -15.15 2.70 -7.55
CA TRP A 6 -14.45 1.43 -7.43
C TRP A 6 -15.31 0.44 -6.65
N ARG A 7 -15.33 -0.83 -7.06
CA ARG A 7 -15.93 -1.92 -6.27
C ARG A 7 -14.81 -2.57 -5.46
N VAL A 8 -15.01 -2.67 -4.15
CA VAL A 8 -14.01 -3.17 -3.21
C VAL A 8 -14.55 -4.43 -2.55
N GLU A 9 -13.87 -5.55 -2.70
CA GLU A 9 -14.15 -6.75 -1.91
C GLU A 9 -13.49 -6.60 -0.55
N ASN A 10 -14.24 -6.83 0.53
CA ASN A 10 -13.72 -6.74 1.88
C ASN A 10 -13.70 -8.12 2.57
N SER A 11 -12.82 -8.29 3.56
CA SER A 11 -12.56 -9.55 4.26
C SER A 11 -13.41 -9.77 5.52
N TRP A 12 -14.43 -8.95 5.76
CA TRP A 12 -15.30 -9.03 6.96
C TRP A 12 -16.54 -9.92 6.78
N GLY A 13 -16.54 -10.77 5.76
CA GLY A 13 -17.67 -11.63 5.42
C GLY A 13 -18.81 -10.88 4.72
N LYS A 14 -19.93 -11.59 4.51
CA LYS A 14 -21.02 -11.12 3.64
C LYS A 14 -21.98 -10.11 4.29
N SER A 15 -21.91 -9.92 5.60
CA SER A 15 -22.85 -9.05 6.34
C SER A 15 -22.61 -7.56 6.13
N GLY A 16 -21.40 -7.17 5.69
CA GLY A 16 -21.06 -5.78 5.39
C GLY A 16 -21.32 -5.42 3.92
N GLY A 17 -21.70 -4.16 3.66
CA GLY A 17 -21.93 -3.65 2.31
C GLY A 17 -23.02 -4.42 1.55
N ILE A 18 -22.75 -4.73 0.28
CA ILE A 18 -23.60 -5.59 -0.57
C ILE A 18 -22.83 -6.90 -0.79
N ASP A 19 -23.23 -7.96 -0.09
CA ASP A 19 -22.59 -9.29 -0.11
C ASP A 19 -21.07 -9.25 0.18
N GLY A 20 -20.62 -8.39 1.10
CA GLY A 20 -19.21 -8.20 1.43
C GLY A 20 -18.46 -7.20 0.53
N TYR A 21 -19.14 -6.62 -0.48
CA TYR A 21 -18.56 -5.60 -1.35
C TYR A 21 -18.98 -4.19 -0.95
N TYR A 22 -18.03 -3.27 -1.06
CA TYR A 22 -18.21 -1.84 -0.86
C TYR A 22 -18.03 -1.10 -2.17
N THR A 23 -18.59 0.11 -2.23
CA THR A 23 -18.39 1.04 -3.34
C THR A 23 -17.62 2.24 -2.84
N MET A 24 -16.49 2.53 -3.48
CA MET A 24 -15.60 3.62 -3.12
C MET A 24 -15.63 4.69 -4.21
N ASN A 25 -15.85 5.95 -3.84
CA ASN A 25 -15.83 7.04 -4.81
C ASN A 25 -14.41 7.26 -5.32
N ASP A 26 -14.27 7.72 -6.56
CA ASP A 26 -12.96 8.04 -7.15
C ASP A 26 -12.21 9.11 -6.33
N SER A 27 -12.91 10.15 -5.89
CA SER A 27 -12.35 11.18 -5.01
C SER A 27 -11.91 10.67 -3.64
N TRP A 28 -12.46 9.52 -3.19
CA TRP A 28 -12.00 8.90 -1.95
C TRP A 28 -10.71 8.12 -2.19
N PHE A 29 -10.60 7.47 -3.35
CA PHE A 29 -9.36 6.84 -3.79
C PHE A 29 -8.23 7.86 -3.80
N ASP A 30 -8.43 9.02 -4.43
CA ASP A 30 -7.40 10.06 -4.56
C ASP A 30 -6.84 10.54 -3.21
N GLU A 31 -7.70 10.68 -2.20
CA GLU A 31 -7.33 11.27 -0.90
C GLU A 31 -6.82 10.24 0.12
N TYR A 32 -7.30 8.99 0.05
CA TYR A 32 -7.13 8.02 1.15
C TYR A 32 -6.50 6.69 0.74
N MET A 33 -6.26 6.43 -0.56
CA MET A 33 -5.49 5.26 -0.99
C MET A 33 -3.99 5.58 -1.08
N PHE A 34 -3.17 4.76 -0.41
CA PHE A 34 -1.71 4.93 -0.41
C PHE A 34 -0.96 3.95 -1.32
N GLU A 35 -1.43 2.69 -1.44
CA GLU A 35 -0.68 1.64 -2.14
C GLU A 35 -1.59 0.75 -2.99
N ILE A 36 -1.12 0.37 -4.17
CA ILE A 36 -1.71 -0.69 -4.99
C ILE A 36 -0.65 -1.70 -5.40
N ALA A 37 -1.06 -2.96 -5.58
CA ALA A 37 -0.23 -3.98 -6.21
C ALA A 37 -0.74 -4.25 -7.62
N ALA A 38 0.16 -4.19 -8.61
CA ALA A 38 -0.16 -4.47 -10.00
C ALA A 38 0.92 -5.37 -10.64
N PRO A 39 0.58 -6.17 -11.67
CA PRO A 39 1.57 -6.94 -12.41
C PRO A 39 2.62 -6.03 -13.05
N LYS A 40 3.90 -6.43 -13.00
CA LYS A 40 5.02 -5.68 -13.63
C LYS A 40 4.77 -5.38 -15.12
N SER A 41 4.07 -6.27 -15.81
CA SER A 41 3.70 -6.10 -17.22
C SER A 41 2.77 -4.91 -17.50
N SER A 42 2.12 -4.36 -16.47
CA SER A 42 1.25 -3.17 -16.58
C SER A 42 2.01 -1.86 -16.37
N LEU A 43 3.29 -1.93 -15.99
CA LEU A 43 4.11 -0.76 -15.68
C LEU A 43 4.74 -0.17 -16.94
N SER A 44 4.92 1.16 -16.95
CA SER A 44 5.70 1.82 -18.01
C SER A 44 7.18 1.43 -17.91
N LYS A 45 7.93 1.64 -18.98
CA LYS A 45 9.39 1.41 -18.97
C LYS A 45 10.11 2.24 -17.90
N GLU A 46 9.62 3.46 -17.65
CA GLU A 46 10.15 4.36 -16.63
C GLU A 46 9.92 3.80 -15.22
N MET A 47 8.70 3.35 -14.93
CA MET A 47 8.37 2.73 -13.64
C MET A 47 9.17 1.45 -13.41
N LEU A 48 9.38 0.63 -14.45
CA LEU A 48 10.23 -0.56 -14.36
C LEU A 48 11.68 -0.20 -14.06
N ALA A 49 12.23 0.84 -14.71
CA ALA A 49 13.58 1.30 -14.43
C ALA A 49 13.74 1.85 -13.01
N ALA A 50 12.71 2.49 -12.46
CA ALA A 50 12.71 2.99 -11.08
C ALA A 50 12.90 1.87 -10.04
N LEU A 51 12.43 0.65 -10.33
CA LEU A 51 12.60 -0.51 -9.44
C LEU A 51 14.07 -0.94 -9.28
N GLU A 52 14.95 -0.57 -10.21
CA GLU A 52 16.38 -0.93 -10.19
C GLU A 52 17.25 0.13 -9.50
N THR A 53 16.64 1.21 -9.00
CA THR A 53 17.36 2.27 -8.29
C THR A 53 17.65 1.90 -6.84
N THR A 54 18.63 2.55 -6.21
CA THR A 54 18.85 2.40 -4.77
C THR A 54 17.63 2.96 -4.01
N PRO A 55 16.95 2.16 -3.17
CA PRO A 55 15.76 2.62 -2.47
C PRO A 55 16.10 3.69 -1.44
N ILE A 56 15.18 4.63 -1.24
CA ILE A 56 15.25 5.58 -0.13
C ILE A 56 14.80 4.83 1.13
N VAL A 57 15.70 4.67 2.09
CA VAL A 57 15.39 4.07 3.39
C VAL A 57 14.70 5.11 4.26
N LEU A 58 13.44 4.86 4.60
CA LEU A 58 12.67 5.69 5.51
C LEU A 58 12.87 5.24 6.96
N PRO A 59 12.72 6.14 7.95
CA PRO A 59 12.73 5.75 9.37
C PRO A 59 11.68 4.70 9.69
N ALA A 60 11.91 3.89 10.72
CA ALA A 60 10.99 2.81 11.11
C ALA A 60 9.57 3.29 11.49
N TRP A 61 9.43 4.54 11.89
CA TRP A 61 8.15 5.17 12.26
C TRP A 61 7.52 6.00 11.14
N ASP A 62 8.07 5.94 9.92
CA ASP A 62 7.49 6.65 8.79
C ASP A 62 6.07 6.14 8.50
N PRO A 63 5.07 7.02 8.27
CA PRO A 63 3.69 6.60 8.07
C PRO A 63 3.48 5.71 6.84
N MET A 64 4.39 5.72 5.85
CA MET A 64 4.35 4.79 4.71
C MET A 64 4.70 3.34 5.11
N GLY A 65 5.20 3.13 6.34
CA GLY A 65 5.46 1.83 6.93
C GLY A 65 4.36 1.32 7.86
N SER A 66 3.19 1.98 7.93
CA SER A 66 2.08 1.69 8.88
C SER A 66 1.43 0.30 8.77
N LEU A 67 2.09 -0.66 8.13
CA LEU A 67 1.80 -2.08 8.27
C LEU A 67 1.98 -2.48 9.73
N ALA A 68 1.07 -3.30 10.26
CA ALA A 68 1.03 -3.76 11.64
C ALA A 68 2.31 -4.53 12.03
N CYS A 69 3.39 -3.81 12.37
CA CYS A 69 4.59 -4.38 12.93
C CYS A 69 4.54 -4.21 14.43
N SER A 70 4.17 -5.27 15.15
CA SER A 70 4.23 -5.28 16.62
C SER A 70 5.67 -5.28 17.16
N HIS A 71 6.70 -5.50 16.31
CA HIS A 71 8.10 -5.69 16.71
C HIS A 71 9.16 -5.16 15.70
N CYS A 72 8.91 -4.06 14.98
CA CYS A 72 9.96 -3.47 14.12
C CYS A 72 10.84 -2.52 14.94
N GLY A 73 12.04 -2.97 15.33
CA GLY A 73 13.02 -2.11 16.01
C GLY A 73 14.04 -2.77 16.93
N GLU A 74 14.21 -4.09 16.98
CA GLU A 74 15.38 -4.67 17.67
C GLU A 74 16.64 -4.49 16.82
N GLU A 75 17.19 -3.28 16.90
CA GLU A 75 18.49 -2.92 16.37
C GLU A 75 19.55 -3.70 17.16
N SER A 76 20.33 -4.55 16.48
CA SER A 76 21.46 -5.24 17.10
C SER A 76 22.46 -4.20 17.58
N GLN A 77 22.54 -4.00 18.89
CA GLN A 77 23.66 -3.31 19.52
C GLN A 77 24.90 -4.22 19.40
N THR A 78 25.68 -4.06 18.32
CA THR A 78 27.12 -4.32 18.39
C THR A 78 27.77 -3.01 18.79
N VAL A 79 27.98 -2.83 20.10
CA VAL A 79 28.91 -1.83 20.63
C VAL A 79 30.28 -2.49 20.63
N ASP A 80 31.23 -1.87 19.94
CA ASP A 80 32.65 -2.22 19.99
C ASP A 80 33.16 -2.29 21.44
N GLY A 81 33.86 -3.39 21.76
CA GLY A 81 34.51 -3.65 23.04
C GLY A 81 35.01 -5.08 23.15
#